data_AF-A0A2S9FRT9-F1
#
_entry.id   AF-A0A2S9FRT9-F1
#
_cell.length_a   1.000
_cell.length_b   1.000
_cell.length_c   1.000
_cell.angle_alpha   90.00
_cell.angle_beta   90.00
_cell.angle_gamma   90.00
#
_symmetry.space_group_name_H-M   'P 1'
#
loop_
_entity.id
_entity.type
_entity.pdbx_description
1 polymer ?
#
loop_
_entity_poly.entity_id
_entity_poly.type
_entity_poly.pdbx_seq_one_letter_code
_entity_poly.pdbx_strand_id
1 'polypeptide(L)'
;EGRLLTPAECVRLHPLIDRDRILGGFHTPADGLAKALRAAEAWRPWTRRAGPALRPHTEVLGIVDDGRRVTGVRTADGVIDADIVVCAAGFWGA
;
A
#
# COMPACT_ATOMS: atom_id res chain seq x y z
N GLU A 1 10.14 -17.49 -10.53
CA GLU A 1 11.48 -17.29 -11.10
C GLU A 1 11.36 -16.52 -12.42
N GLY A 2 12.26 -15.58 -12.69
CA GLY A 2 12.24 -14.76 -13.92
C GLY A 2 13.24 -15.28 -14.95
N ARG A 3 13.02 -14.98 -16.23
CA ARG A 3 13.92 -15.41 -17.32
C ARG A 3 14.16 -14.31 -18.35
N LEU A 4 15.37 -14.29 -18.91
CA LEU A 4 15.70 -13.49 -20.08
C LEU A 4 14.98 -14.04 -21.33
N LEU A 5 14.55 -13.12 -22.19
CA LEU A 5 13.87 -13.38 -23.44
C LEU A 5 14.65 -12.79 -24.60
N THR A 6 14.67 -13.52 -25.71
CA THR A 6 15.01 -12.97 -27.01
C THR A 6 13.93 -11.99 -27.50
N PRO A 7 14.24 -11.08 -28.45
CA PRO A 7 13.24 -10.22 -29.07
C PRO A 7 12.05 -10.98 -29.69
N ALA A 8 12.29 -12.16 -30.29
CA ALA A 8 11.24 -12.98 -30.86
C ALA A 8 10.29 -13.54 -29.80
N GLU A 9 10.80 -13.93 -28.63
CA GLU A 9 9.98 -14.38 -27.51
C GLU A 9 9.18 -13.23 -26.88
N CYS A 10 9.73 -12.01 -26.85
CA CYS A 10 9.00 -10.81 -26.44
C CYS A 10 7.79 -10.56 -27.34
N VAL A 11 7.96 -10.59 -28.66
CA VAL A 11 6.85 -10.40 -29.63
C VAL A 11 5.82 -11.52 -29.51
N ARG A 12 6.27 -12.77 -29.30
CA ARG A 12 5.36 -13.91 -29.09
C ARG A 12 4.50 -13.75 -27.84
N LEU A 13 5.02 -13.16 -26.76
CA LEU A 13 4.27 -12.91 -25.53
C LEU A 13 3.44 -11.62 -25.59
N HIS A 14 3.95 -10.58 -26.24
CA HIS A 14 3.26 -9.30 -26.39
C HIS A 14 3.34 -8.80 -27.85
N PRO A 15 2.38 -9.20 -28.72
CA PRO A 15 2.45 -8.96 -30.16
C PRO A 15 2.38 -7.49 -30.61
N LEU A 16 2.14 -6.56 -29.69
CA LEU A 16 2.13 -5.11 -29.97
C LEU A 16 3.53 -4.48 -29.95
N ILE A 17 4.54 -5.22 -29.48
CA ILE A 17 5.92 -4.75 -29.47
C ILE A 17 6.48 -4.76 -30.90
N ASP A 18 7.09 -3.65 -31.29
CA ASP A 18 7.95 -3.59 -32.47
C ASP A 18 9.29 -4.30 -32.19
N ARG A 19 9.53 -5.41 -32.90
CA ARG A 19 10.72 -6.26 -32.73
C ARG A 19 12.02 -5.49 -32.92
N ASP A 20 12.05 -4.56 -33.87
CA ASP A 20 13.29 -3.90 -34.29
C ASP A 20 13.70 -2.76 -33.34
N ARG A 21 12.87 -2.50 -32.32
CA ARG A 21 13.10 -1.47 -31.28
C ARG A 21 13.57 -2.03 -29.94
N ILE A 22 13.72 -3.35 -29.81
CA ILE A 22 14.12 -4.00 -28.55
C ILE A 22 15.28 -4.96 -28.71
N LEU A 23 16.12 -5.07 -27.67
CA LEU A 23 17.25 -6.02 -27.62
C LEU A 23 16.89 -7.35 -26.95
N GLY A 24 15.76 -7.39 -26.23
CA GLY A 24 15.27 -8.54 -25.47
C GLY A 24 14.35 -8.07 -24.34
N GLY A 25 14.02 -8.97 -23.44
CA GLY A 25 13.20 -8.65 -22.26
C GLY A 25 13.53 -9.54 -21.06
N PHE A 26 13.06 -9.14 -19.89
CA PHE A 26 13.09 -9.98 -18.69
C PHE A 26 11.64 -10.25 -18.26
N HIS A 27 11.26 -11.52 -18.22
CA HIS A 27 9.88 -11.93 -17.96
C HIS A 27 9.77 -12.68 -16.64
N THR A 28 8.84 -12.21 -15.81
CA THR A 28 8.54 -12.69 -14.47
C THR A 28 7.09 -13.19 -14.44
N PRO A 29 6.83 -14.49 -14.71
CA PRO A 29 5.46 -15.01 -14.85
C PRO A 29 4.56 -14.85 -13.61
N ALA A 30 5.16 -14.64 -12.44
CA ALA A 30 4.44 -14.44 -11.19
C ALA A 30 4.07 -12.96 -10.94
N ASP A 31 4.64 -12.03 -11.69
CA ASP A 31 4.27 -10.61 -11.58
C ASP A 31 2.88 -10.39 -12.19
N GLY A 32 2.22 -9.33 -11.75
CA GLY A 32 0.87 -9.03 -12.22
C GLY A 32 0.33 -7.71 -11.71
N LEU A 33 -0.99 -7.55 -11.87
CA LEU A 33 -1.69 -6.32 -11.52
C LEU A 33 -2.47 -6.53 -10.22
N ALA A 34 -2.08 -5.79 -9.18
CA ALA A 34 -2.82 -5.77 -7.92
C ALA A 34 -4.09 -4.92 -8.04
N LYS A 35 -5.19 -5.40 -7.47
CA LYS A 35 -6.44 -4.63 -7.31
C LYS A 35 -6.42 -3.91 -5.97
N ALA A 36 -5.56 -2.90 -5.84
CA ALA A 36 -5.23 -2.25 -4.55
C ALA A 36 -6.46 -1.82 -3.74
N LEU A 37 -7.45 -1.16 -4.37
CA LEU A 37 -8.68 -0.75 -3.68
C LEU A 37 -9.45 -1.94 -3.11
N ARG A 38 -9.62 -3.01 -3.89
CA ARG A 38 -10.31 -4.23 -3.43
C ARG A 38 -9.54 -4.93 -2.32
N ALA A 39 -8.22 -4.93 -2.40
CA ALA A 39 -7.38 -5.48 -1.34
C ALA A 39 -7.60 -4.71 -0.02
N ALA A 40 -7.61 -3.37 -0.05
CA ALA A 40 -7.89 -2.55 1.12
C ALA A 40 -9.31 -2.77 1.68
N GLU A 41 -10.32 -2.88 0.80
CA GLU A 41 -11.71 -3.15 1.20
C GLU A 41 -11.90 -4.52 1.84
N ALA A 42 -11.13 -5.52 1.42
CA ALA A 42 -11.20 -6.88 1.96
C ALA A 42 -10.81 -6.96 3.46
N TRP A 43 -10.12 -5.96 4.00
CA TRP A 43 -9.80 -5.88 5.43
C TRP A 43 -10.97 -5.38 6.29
N ARG A 44 -11.96 -4.70 5.70
CA ARG A 44 -13.09 -4.09 6.45
C ARG A 44 -13.93 -5.08 7.28
N PRO A 45 -14.18 -6.33 6.85
CA PRO A 45 -14.91 -7.30 7.67
C PRO A 45 -14.12 -7.75 8.90
N TRP A 46 -12.79 -7.76 8.83
CA TRP A 46 -11.91 -8.16 9.93
C TRP A 46 -11.90 -7.13 11.06
N THR A 47 -11.93 -5.84 10.73
CA THR A 47 -12.03 -4.77 11.75
C THR A 47 -13.34 -4.86 12.55
N ARG A 48 -14.46 -5.20 11.89
CA ARG A 48 -15.76 -5.39 12.56
C ARG A 48 -15.84 -6.61 13.46
N ARG A 49 -15.08 -7.68 13.17
CA ARG A 49 -15.12 -8.94 13.91
C ARG A 49 -14.04 -9.06 14.99
N ALA A 50 -12.90 -8.40 14.82
CA ALA A 50 -11.73 -8.57 15.67
C ALA A 50 -11.52 -7.45 16.70
N GLY A 51 -12.37 -6.40 16.72
CA GLY A 51 -12.31 -5.32 17.71
C GLY A 51 -11.63 -3.98 17.32
N PRO A 52 -10.82 -3.84 16.24
CA PRO A 52 -10.30 -2.52 15.88
C PRO A 52 -11.41 -1.61 15.33
N ALA A 53 -11.56 -0.43 15.92
CA ALA A 53 -12.47 0.60 15.43
C ALA A 53 -11.86 1.32 14.21
N LEU A 54 -12.54 1.23 13.06
CA LEU A 54 -12.21 2.05 11.90
C LEU A 54 -12.96 3.39 11.99
N ARG A 55 -12.22 4.50 12.05
CA ARG A 55 -12.76 5.87 12.12
C ARG A 55 -12.42 6.64 10.84
N PRO A 56 -13.16 6.43 9.73
CA PRO A 56 -12.95 7.20 8.51
C PRO A 56 -13.36 8.67 8.74
N HIS A 57 -12.83 9.58 7.92
CA HIS A 57 -13.07 11.02 8.02
C HIS A 57 -12.62 11.64 9.36
N THR A 58 -11.65 11.02 10.03
CA THR A 58 -11.02 11.54 11.25
C THR A 58 -9.58 11.94 10.94
N GLU A 59 -9.35 13.23 10.73
CA GLU A 59 -8.01 13.75 10.49
C GLU A 59 -7.20 13.81 11.79
N VAL A 60 -5.94 13.37 11.72
CA VAL A 60 -4.98 13.54 12.82
C VAL A 60 -4.31 14.90 12.66
N LEU A 61 -4.49 15.75 13.66
CA LEU A 61 -3.98 17.13 13.71
C LEU A 61 -2.70 17.25 14.55
N GLY A 62 -2.26 16.17 15.18
CA GLY A 62 -1.02 16.13 15.95
C GLY A 62 -0.85 14.86 16.76
N ILE A 63 0.38 14.62 17.20
CA ILE A 63 0.73 13.59 18.16
C ILE A 63 0.72 14.19 19.57
N VAL A 64 0.25 13.43 20.55
CA VAL A 64 0.27 13.82 21.97
C VAL A 64 1.32 12.96 22.68
N ASP A 65 2.19 13.59 23.46
CA ASP A 65 3.24 12.93 24.24
C ASP A 65 3.41 13.56 25.62
N ASP A 66 4.05 12.84 26.53
CA ASP A 66 4.37 13.28 27.90
C ASP A 66 5.82 13.77 28.06
N GLY A 67 6.52 14.05 26.96
CA GLY A 67 7.95 14.35 26.91
C GLY A 67 8.87 13.13 26.91
N ARG A 68 8.33 11.92 27.09
CA ARG A 68 9.09 10.65 27.05
C ARG A 68 8.52 9.64 26.08
N ARG A 69 7.19 9.58 25.93
CA ARG A 69 6.50 8.66 25.03
C ARG A 69 5.22 9.26 24.48
N VAL A 70 4.77 8.72 23.35
CA VAL A 70 3.43 8.98 22.83
C VAL A 70 2.37 8.52 23.83
N THR A 71 1.31 9.30 23.95
CA THR A 71 0.14 9.02 24.79
C THR A 71 -1.16 9.08 24.00
N GLY A 72 -1.16 9.62 22.77
CA GLY A 72 -2.32 9.61 21.90
C GLY A 72 -2.14 10.39 20.60
N VAL A 73 -3.25 10.58 19.88
CA VAL A 73 -3.34 11.44 18.70
C VAL A 73 -4.46 12.46 18.88
N ARG A 74 -4.21 13.70 18.47
CA ARG A 74 -5.19 14.79 18.50
C ARG A 74 -5.96 14.83 17.19
N THR A 75 -7.27 14.96 17.28
CA THR A 75 -8.21 15.15 16.16
C THR A 75 -9.07 16.39 16.43
N ALA A 76 -9.97 16.75 15.50
CA ALA A 76 -10.92 17.84 15.72
C ALA A 76 -11.91 17.56 16.88
N ASP A 77 -12.20 16.28 17.16
CA ASP A 77 -13.18 15.85 18.16
C ASP A 77 -12.56 15.56 19.53
N GLY A 78 -11.25 15.78 19.70
CA GLY A 78 -10.52 15.56 20.95
C GLY A 78 -9.27 14.70 20.78
N VAL A 79 -8.85 14.04 21.85
CA VAL A 79 -7.68 13.15 21.87
C VAL A 79 -8.15 11.70 21.86
N ILE A 80 -7.50 10.88 21.04
CA ILE A 80 -7.63 9.43 21.05
C ILE A 80 -6.39 8.88 21.77
N ASP A 81 -6.59 8.33 22.97
CA ASP A 81 -5.52 7.75 23.77
C ASP A 81 -4.90 6.53 23.09
N ALA A 82 -3.57 6.45 23.08
CA ALA A 82 -2.82 5.34 22.50
C ALA A 82 -1.40 5.24 23.11
N ASP A 83 -1.03 4.03 23.56
CA ASP A 83 0.35 3.73 23.99
C ASP A 83 1.32 3.61 22.80
N ILE A 84 0.79 3.30 21.61
CA ILE A 84 1.56 3.11 20.37
C ILE A 84 0.81 3.80 19.22
N VAL A 85 1.55 4.60 18.45
CA VAL A 85 1.06 5.19 17.20
C VAL A 85 1.96 4.74 16.05
N VAL A 86 1.35 4.17 15.00
CA VAL A 86 2.05 3.79 13.76
C VAL A 86 1.68 4.79 12.67
N CYS A 87 2.65 5.57 12.19
CA CYS A 87 2.44 6.46 11.05
C CYS A 87 2.42 5.64 9.75
N ALA A 88 1.21 5.29 9.32
CA ALA A 88 0.94 4.66 8.02
C ALA A 88 0.28 5.64 7.03
N ALA A 89 0.61 6.93 7.15
CA ALA A 89 -0.04 8.03 6.45
C ALA A 89 0.47 8.26 5.01
N GLY A 90 1.15 7.28 4.39
CA GLY A 90 1.67 7.42 3.02
C GLY A 90 2.59 8.64 2.88
N PHE A 91 2.37 9.45 1.85
CA PHE A 91 3.22 10.61 1.57
C PHE A 91 3.09 11.77 2.56
N TRP A 92 2.10 11.75 3.45
CA TRP A 92 1.96 12.73 4.54
C TRP A 92 2.82 12.42 5.77
N GLY A 93 3.63 11.35 5.72
CA GLY A 93 4.49 10.96 6.84
C GLY A 93 5.84 11.70 6.91
N ALA A 94 6.10 12.63 6.00
CA ALA A 94 7.35 13.40 5.92
C ALA A 94 7.40 14.54 6.94
#